data_AF-A0A382NS96-F1
#
_entry.id   AF-A0A382NS96-F1
#
_cell.length_a   1.000
_cell.length_b   1.000
_cell.length_c   1.000
_cell.angle_alpha   90.00
_cell.angle_beta   90.00
_cell.angle_gamma   90.00
#
_symmetry.space_group_name_H-M   'P 1'
#
loop_
_entity.id
_entity.type
_entity.pdbx_description
1 polymer ?
#
loop_
_entity_poly.entity_id
_entity_poly.type
_entity_poly.pdbx_seq_one_letter_code
_entity_poly.pdbx_strand_id
1 'polypeptide(L)'
;MSIKPERVFVLGIDGAMGSAVRDGKTPNIDALVVDGTVSYSAQAVLPSASYQNWGALLHGVGAEKHGIDSGNPISEDVPWPSYLKVLQKAYP
;
A
#
# COMPACT_ATOMS: atom_id res chain seq x y z
N MET A 1 -5.07 7.64 -26.22
CA MET A 1 -3.62 7.41 -26.03
C MET A 1 -3.40 6.99 -24.60
N SER A 2 -2.68 5.89 -24.35
CA SER A 2 -2.25 5.53 -22.99
C SER A 2 -0.93 6.24 -22.72
N ILE A 3 -0.92 7.14 -21.73
CA ILE A 3 0.31 7.80 -21.28
C ILE A 3 1.00 6.83 -20.32
N LYS A 4 2.20 6.35 -20.67
CA LYS A 4 3.01 5.54 -19.77
C LYS A 4 3.81 6.47 -18.85
N PRO A 5 3.68 6.38 -17.52
CA PRO A 5 4.45 7.22 -16.60
C PRO A 5 5.94 6.86 -16.65
N GLU A 6 6.82 7.87 -16.59
CA GLU A 6 8.28 7.68 -16.50
C GLU A 6 8.68 7.17 -15.09
N ARG A 7 8.00 7.67 -14.05
CA ARG A 7 8.21 7.28 -12.65
C ARG A 7 6.88 7.14 -11.93
N VAL A 8 6.81 6.22 -10.99
CA VAL A 8 5.67 6.01 -10.09
C VAL A 8 6.19 6.03 -8.66
N PHE A 9 5.55 6.81 -7.79
CA PHE A 9 5.84 6.85 -6.37
C PHE A 9 4.68 6.23 -5.60
N VAL A 10 5.01 5.36 -4.64
CA VAL A 10 4.04 4.81 -3.68
C VAL A 10 4.41 5.33 -2.31
N LEU A 11 3.51 6.09 -1.68
CA LEU A 11 3.69 6.66 -0.35
C LEU A 11 2.76 5.93 0.62
N GLY A 12 3.33 5.20 1.58
CA GLY A 12 2.57 4.62 2.67
C GLY A 12 2.80 5.40 3.96
N ILE A 13 1.73 5.74 4.66
CA ILE A 13 1.76 6.52 5.89
C ILE A 13 1.12 5.67 6.99
N ASP A 14 1.94 5.21 7.94
CA ASP A 14 1.43 4.38 9.06
C ASP A 14 0.54 5.21 9.99
N GLY A 15 -0.54 4.61 10.48
CA GLY A 15 -1.53 5.27 11.34
C GLY A 15 -2.36 6.37 10.68
N ALA A 16 -2.28 6.56 9.35
CA ALA A 16 -3.04 7.60 8.65
C ALA A 16 -4.50 7.20 8.41
N MET A 17 -5.32 7.31 9.47
CA MET A 17 -6.77 7.15 9.35
C MET A 17 -7.35 8.14 8.33
N GLY A 18 -8.37 7.74 7.57
CA GLY A 18 -8.95 8.57 6.50
C GLY A 18 -9.42 9.96 6.98
N SER A 19 -9.93 10.07 8.21
CA SER A 19 -10.27 11.38 8.79
C SER A 19 -9.05 12.23 9.12
N ALA A 20 -7.94 11.64 9.55
CA ALA A 20 -6.70 12.37 9.82
C ALA A 20 -6.14 13.00 8.53
N VAL A 21 -6.24 12.28 7.41
CA VAL A 21 -5.85 12.80 6.09
C VAL A 21 -6.83 13.90 5.63
N ARG A 22 -8.13 13.70 5.80
CA ARG A 22 -9.16 14.66 5.37
C ARG A 22 -9.15 15.97 6.17
N ASP A 23 -8.97 15.87 7.49
CA ASP A 23 -9.15 17.00 8.41
C ASP A 23 -7.79 17.65 8.78
N GLY A 24 -6.68 17.01 8.43
CA GLY A 24 -5.32 17.51 8.63
C GLY A 24 -4.98 18.67 7.69
N LYS A 25 -4.04 19.53 8.11
CA LYS A 25 -3.49 20.59 7.25
C LYS A 25 -2.26 20.06 6.53
N THR A 26 -2.44 19.57 5.32
CA THR A 26 -1.37 18.89 4.56
C THR A 26 -1.27 19.45 3.15
N PRO A 27 -0.78 20.70 2.96
CA PRO A 27 -0.94 21.45 1.71
C PRO A 27 -0.48 20.71 0.44
N ASN A 28 0.55 19.87 0.55
CA ASN A 28 1.02 19.06 -0.57
C ASN A 28 0.12 17.83 -0.85
N ILE A 29 -0.43 17.18 0.17
CA ILE A 29 -1.39 16.08 0.01
C ILE A 29 -2.74 16.63 -0.47
N ASP A 30 -3.15 17.78 0.07
CA ASP A 30 -4.39 18.47 -0.29
C ASP A 30 -4.38 18.82 -1.78
N ALA A 31 -3.24 19.31 -2.30
CA ALA A 31 -3.05 19.55 -3.73
C ALA A 31 -3.19 18.27 -4.57
N LEU A 32 -2.58 17.15 -4.13
CA LEU A 32 -2.70 15.85 -4.82
C LEU A 32 -4.13 15.32 -4.84
N VAL A 33 -4.91 15.58 -3.78
CA VAL A 33 -6.32 15.19 -3.69
C VAL A 33 -7.17 15.98 -4.67
N VAL A 34 -6.94 17.29 -4.79
CA VAL A 34 -7.69 18.18 -5.71
C VAL A 34 -7.44 17.81 -7.17
N ASP A 35 -6.19 17.54 -7.54
CA ASP A 35 -5.81 17.26 -8.93
C ASP A 35 -5.91 15.76 -9.30
N GLY A 36 -6.29 14.91 -8.34
CA GLY A 36 -6.22 13.45 -8.45
C GLY A 36 -7.56 12.73 -8.26
N THR A 37 -7.48 11.51 -7.74
CA THR A 37 -8.64 10.69 -7.34
C THR A 37 -8.41 10.20 -5.93
N VAL A 38 -9.41 10.39 -5.06
CA VAL A 38 -9.30 10.08 -3.63
C VAL A 38 -10.48 9.24 -3.16
N SER A 39 -10.22 8.35 -2.19
CA SER A 39 -11.26 7.77 -1.32
C SER A 39 -10.79 7.86 0.13
N TYR A 40 -11.65 8.36 1.00
CA TYR A 40 -11.47 8.30 2.46
C TYR A 40 -12.12 7.06 3.08
N SER A 41 -12.80 6.26 2.25
CA SER A 41 -13.42 5.01 2.64
C SER A 41 -12.55 3.84 2.15
N ALA A 42 -11.88 3.20 3.10
CA ALA A 42 -11.11 1.98 2.89
C ALA A 42 -11.11 1.18 4.20
N GLN A 43 -11.04 -0.15 4.09
CA GLN A 43 -10.97 -1.03 5.24
C GLN A 43 -9.57 -1.65 5.33
N ALA A 44 -8.93 -1.48 6.48
CA ALA A 44 -7.71 -2.20 6.84
C ALA A 44 -7.98 -3.71 6.96
N VAL A 45 -6.98 -4.54 6.69
CA VAL A 45 -7.09 -5.98 7.00
C VAL A 45 -7.13 -6.19 8.51
N LEU A 46 -7.73 -7.30 8.94
CA LEU A 46 -7.76 -7.71 10.34
C LEU A 46 -6.71 -8.80 10.61
N PRO A 47 -5.99 -8.75 11.75
CA PRO A 47 -5.96 -7.66 12.73
C PRO A 47 -5.41 -6.35 12.15
N SER A 48 -5.95 -5.22 12.60
CA SER A 48 -5.53 -3.88 12.14
C SER A 48 -4.19 -3.46 12.77
N ALA A 49 -3.14 -4.23 12.51
CA ALA A 49 -1.78 -4.00 12.97
C ALA A 49 -0.81 -3.84 11.79
N SER A 50 0.34 -3.21 12.03
CA SER A 50 1.27 -2.79 10.99
C SER A 50 1.75 -3.97 10.12
N TYR A 51 2.24 -5.06 10.72
CA TYR A 51 2.75 -6.22 9.95
C TYR A 51 1.69 -6.79 8.98
N GLN A 52 0.46 -6.93 9.45
CA GLN A 52 -0.63 -7.47 8.66
C GLN A 52 -1.06 -6.52 7.53
N ASN A 53 -1.16 -5.22 7.83
CA ASN A 53 -1.57 -4.23 6.83
C ASN A 53 -0.48 -3.97 5.77
N TRP A 54 0.77 -3.85 6.17
CA TRP A 54 1.87 -3.71 5.21
C TRP A 54 2.03 -4.97 4.35
N GLY A 55 1.88 -6.16 4.95
CA GLY A 55 1.83 -7.42 4.21
C GLY A 55 0.74 -7.42 3.15
N ALA A 56 -0.49 -7.05 3.51
CA ALA A 56 -1.60 -6.99 2.58
C ALA A 56 -1.40 -5.95 1.48
N LEU A 57 -0.90 -4.76 1.81
CA LEU A 57 -0.61 -3.69 0.84
C LEU A 57 0.44 -4.12 -0.21
N LEU A 58 1.48 -4.84 0.22
CA LEU A 58 2.57 -5.24 -0.67
C LEU A 58 2.23 -6.47 -1.52
N HIS A 59 1.51 -7.44 -0.93
CA HIS A 59 1.26 -8.75 -1.55
C HIS A 59 -0.14 -8.91 -2.14
N GLY A 60 -1.07 -7.98 -1.89
CA GLY A 60 -2.42 -7.99 -2.46
C GLY A 60 -3.32 -9.13 -1.95
N VAL A 61 -3.00 -9.69 -0.79
CA VAL A 61 -3.76 -10.78 -0.15
C VAL A 61 -4.00 -10.47 1.33
N GLY A 62 -4.99 -11.11 1.95
CA GLY A 62 -5.26 -10.92 3.38
C GLY A 62 -4.21 -11.55 4.30
N ALA A 63 -4.26 -11.16 5.57
CA ALA A 63 -3.34 -11.62 6.62
C ALA A 63 -3.34 -13.14 6.80
N GLU A 64 -4.49 -13.78 6.57
CA GLU A 64 -4.66 -15.23 6.59
C GLU A 64 -3.86 -15.96 5.51
N LYS A 65 -3.48 -15.28 4.43
CA LYS A 65 -2.68 -15.85 3.35
C LYS A 65 -1.20 -15.58 3.54
N HIS A 66 -0.83 -14.31 3.74
CA HIS A 66 0.59 -13.97 3.79
C HIS A 66 1.24 -14.26 5.15
N GLY A 67 0.47 -14.33 6.25
CA GLY A 67 0.94 -14.79 7.56
C GLY A 67 2.05 -13.97 8.22
N ILE A 68 2.25 -12.71 7.81
CA ILE A 68 3.36 -11.87 8.27
C ILE A 68 3.08 -11.37 9.69
N ASP A 69 4.07 -11.51 10.57
CA ASP A 69 4.08 -10.95 11.92
C ASP A 69 5.52 -10.56 12.35
N SER A 70 5.71 -10.19 13.62
CA SER A 70 7.01 -9.72 14.12
C SER A 70 8.12 -10.79 14.12
N GLY A 71 7.77 -12.08 14.13
CA GLY A 71 8.72 -13.19 14.11
C GLY A 71 8.69 -13.98 12.80
N ASN A 72 7.70 -13.74 11.94
CA ASN A 72 7.46 -14.50 10.73
C ASN A 72 7.53 -13.60 9.48
N PRO A 73 8.75 -13.35 8.94
CA PRO A 73 8.87 -12.71 7.63
C PRO A 73 8.42 -13.66 6.52
N ILE A 74 7.97 -13.09 5.39
CA ILE A 74 7.55 -13.87 4.22
C ILE A 74 8.74 -14.17 3.28
N SER A 75 8.75 -15.36 2.66
CA SER A 75 9.68 -15.70 1.57
C SER A 75 9.33 -14.95 0.28
N GLU A 76 10.32 -14.72 -0.58
CA GLU A 76 10.08 -14.12 -1.90
C GLU A 76 9.43 -15.08 -2.90
N ASP A 77 9.57 -16.39 -2.69
CA ASP A 77 9.02 -17.42 -3.58
C ASP A 77 7.70 -17.96 -3.03
N VAL A 78 6.69 -17.10 -3.07
CA VAL A 78 5.31 -17.41 -2.66
C VAL A 78 4.36 -17.17 -3.85
N PRO A 79 3.16 -17.79 -3.86
CA PRO A 79 2.19 -17.59 -4.94
C PRO A 79 1.67 -16.15 -5.06
N TRP A 80 1.85 -15.32 -4.02
CA TRP A 80 1.52 -13.89 -3.97
C TRP A 80 2.79 -13.06 -3.71
N PRO A 81 3.71 -12.94 -4.69
CA PRO A 81 4.89 -12.11 -4.51
C PRO A 81 4.48 -10.65 -4.33
N SER A 82 5.32 -9.85 -3.66
CA SER A 82 5.04 -8.42 -3.55
C SER A 82 5.02 -7.78 -4.94
N TYR A 83 4.25 -6.70 -5.12
CA TYR A 83 4.23 -5.97 -6.39
C TYR A 83 5.64 -5.46 -6.76
N LEU A 84 6.49 -5.18 -5.77
CA LEU A 84 7.90 -4.82 -5.98
C LEU A 84 8.69 -5.96 -6.63
N LYS A 85 8.49 -7.20 -6.18
CA LYS A 85 9.14 -8.38 -6.79
C LYS A 85 8.63 -8.62 -8.20
N VAL A 86 7.33 -8.43 -8.44
CA VAL A 86 6.75 -8.50 -9.79
C VAL A 86 7.38 -7.46 -10.71
N LEU A 87 7.52 -6.21 -10.23
CA LEU A 87 8.18 -5.13 -10.97
C LEU A 87 9.66 -5.45 -11.26
N GLN A 88 10.42 -5.93 -10.27
CA GLN A 88 11.82 -6.33 -10.45
C GLN A 88 11.96 -7.41 -11.53
N LYS A 89 11.07 -8.41 -11.57
CA LYS A 89 11.11 -9.47 -12.59
C LYS A 89 10.77 -8.94 -13.99
N ALA A 90 9.86 -7.97 -14.08
CA ALA A 90 9.46 -7.37 -15.36
C ALA A 90 10.48 -6.35 -15.90
N TYR A 91 11.24 -5.71 -15.00
CA TYR A 91 12.22 -4.66 -15.29
C TYR A 91 13.49 -4.90 -14.44
N PRO A 92 14.37 -5.83 -14.86
CA PRO A 92 15.57 -6.22 -14.10
C PRO A 92 16.65 -5.13 -14.01
#